data_AF-A0A2S4Y032-F1
#
_entry.id   AF-A0A2S4Y032-F1
#
_cell.length_a   1.000
_cell.length_b   1.000
_cell.length_c   1.000
_cell.angle_alpha   90.00
_cell.angle_beta   90.00
_cell.angle_gamma   90.00
#
_symmetry.space_group_name_H-M   'P 1'
#
loop_
_entity.id
_entity.type
_entity.pdbx_description
1 polymer ?
#
loop_
_entity_poly.entity_id
_entity_poly.type
_entity_poly.pdbx_seq_one_letter_code
_entity_poly.pdbx_strand_id
1 'polypeptide(L)'
;MRRIGYLVAAAIAAATLPLSAGPAAAASSAEVNCSTSGGSGTGKWTWSSKYKLSNVRLTARDLAADGRHVAIRLVTLKSNDTMHYWPYHHMYGGNGNQDTWTSSANDTAGIKRANIELAIFNGKTLIRECGGASKANPYW
;
A
#
# COMPACT_ATOMS: atom_id res chain seq x y z
N MET A 1 36.29 28.47 73.43
CA MET A 1 37.21 28.20 72.29
C MET A 1 36.57 27.19 71.35
N ARG A 2 36.20 27.66 70.15
CA ARG A 2 36.03 27.04 68.81
C ARG A 2 36.23 25.50 68.63
N ARG A 3 35.27 24.81 67.98
CA ARG A 3 35.30 24.19 66.61
C ARG A 3 34.24 23.05 66.45
N ILE A 4 33.23 23.18 65.56
CA ILE A 4 33.03 22.57 64.21
C ILE A 4 32.57 21.08 64.23
N GLY A 5 31.34 20.76 63.80
CA GLY A 5 30.98 20.08 62.53
C GLY A 5 30.08 18.84 62.83
N TYR A 6 29.15 18.31 62.04
CA TYR A 6 28.94 18.27 60.59
C TYR A 6 27.45 18.01 60.24
N LEU A 7 27.02 18.51 59.09
CA LEU A 7 25.80 18.14 58.36
C LEU A 7 25.98 16.76 57.70
N VAL A 8 24.92 15.94 57.65
CA VAL A 8 24.81 14.86 56.66
C VAL A 8 23.41 14.88 56.06
N ALA A 9 23.36 15.25 54.78
CA ALA A 9 22.20 15.14 53.90
C ALA A 9 22.14 13.72 53.32
N ALA A 10 20.96 13.11 53.29
CA ALA A 10 20.72 11.86 52.58
C ALA A 10 19.99 12.15 51.26
N ALA A 11 20.70 12.01 50.13
CA ALA A 11 20.13 12.07 48.79
C ALA A 11 19.70 10.66 48.35
N ILE A 12 18.42 10.47 48.04
CA ILE A 12 17.89 9.23 47.44
C ILE A 12 18.07 9.36 45.92
N ALA A 13 18.97 8.56 45.35
CA ALA A 13 19.19 8.47 43.91
C ALA A 13 18.06 7.66 43.24
N ALA A 14 17.20 8.32 42.47
CA ALA A 14 16.24 7.65 41.59
C ALA A 14 16.96 7.14 40.33
N ALA A 15 17.06 5.82 40.19
CA ALA A 15 17.61 5.19 38.98
C ALA A 15 16.60 5.32 37.83
N THR A 16 16.88 6.22 36.88
CA THR A 16 16.13 6.31 35.61
C THR A 16 16.64 5.25 34.64
N LEU A 17 15.83 4.23 34.35
CA LEU A 17 16.10 3.28 33.28
C LEU A 17 15.87 3.97 31.93
N PRO A 18 16.88 4.04 31.02
CA PRO A 18 16.63 4.48 29.66
C PRO A 18 15.88 3.39 28.92
N LEU A 19 14.59 3.59 28.68
CA LEU A 19 13.83 2.85 27.68
C LEU A 19 14.39 3.23 26.31
N SER A 20 15.32 2.43 25.80
CA SER A 20 15.77 2.55 24.41
C SER A 20 14.63 2.09 23.50
N ALA A 21 13.76 3.02 23.11
CA ALA A 21 12.84 2.81 21.99
C ALA A 21 13.71 2.64 20.72
N GLY A 22 13.82 1.41 20.23
CA GLY A 22 14.40 1.18 18.90
C GLY A 22 13.59 1.90 17.83
N PRO A 23 14.19 2.33 16.72
CA PRO A 23 13.47 3.00 15.65
C PRO A 23 12.40 2.05 15.09
N ALA A 24 11.13 2.42 15.24
CA ALA A 24 10.05 1.78 14.50
C ALA A 24 10.24 2.14 13.02
N ALA A 25 10.64 1.17 12.20
CA ALA A 25 10.69 1.37 10.75
C ALA A 25 9.28 1.69 10.26
N ALA A 26 9.06 2.95 9.87
CA ALA A 26 7.79 3.38 9.30
C ALA A 26 7.55 2.59 7.99
N ALA A 27 6.56 1.72 8.00
CA ALA A 27 6.20 0.95 6.83
C ALA A 27 5.75 1.92 5.74
N SER A 28 6.47 1.95 4.61
CA SER A 28 6.18 2.90 3.55
C SER A 28 4.91 2.47 2.82
N SER A 29 3.80 3.18 3.07
CA SER A 29 2.54 2.94 2.38
C SER A 29 2.43 3.76 1.10
N ALA A 30 1.75 3.21 0.10
CA ALA A 30 1.42 3.91 -1.12
C ALA A 30 -0.06 3.76 -1.45
N GLU A 31 -0.63 4.79 -2.07
CA GLU A 31 -2.00 4.83 -2.55
C GLU A 31 -2.06 5.48 -3.93
N VAL A 32 -2.87 4.89 -4.80
CA VAL A 32 -3.11 5.31 -6.18
C VAL A 32 -4.58 5.14 -6.52
N ASN A 33 -5.08 5.95 -7.44
CA ASN A 33 -6.41 5.83 -7.98
C ASN A 33 -6.37 6.05 -9.49
N CYS A 34 -7.42 5.59 -10.17
CA CYS A 34 -7.75 6.00 -11.52
C CYS A 34 -9.25 5.93 -11.72
N SER A 35 -9.77 6.71 -12.66
CA SER A 35 -11.18 6.68 -13.02
C SER A 35 -11.32 6.80 -14.53
N THR A 36 -12.33 6.14 -15.07
CA THR A 36 -12.77 6.27 -16.46
C THR A 36 -14.29 6.39 -16.50
N SER A 37 -14.86 6.63 -17.67
CA SER A 37 -16.31 6.62 -17.83
C SER A 37 -16.85 5.20 -17.56
N GLY A 38 -17.66 5.03 -16.52
CA GLY A 38 -18.26 3.76 -16.12
C GLY A 38 -17.58 3.03 -14.97
N GLY A 39 -16.42 3.48 -14.48
CA GLY A 39 -15.80 2.85 -13.32
C GLY A 39 -14.67 3.65 -12.68
N SER A 40 -14.41 3.33 -11.41
CA SER A 40 -13.28 3.89 -10.65
C SER A 40 -12.54 2.81 -9.88
N GLY A 41 -11.24 3.02 -9.68
CA GLY A 41 -10.33 2.09 -9.05
C GLY A 41 -9.43 2.77 -8.02
N THR A 42 -9.18 2.10 -6.91
CA THR A 42 -8.20 2.52 -5.89
C THR A 42 -7.32 1.34 -5.52
N GLY A 43 -6.01 1.60 -5.36
CA GLY A 43 -5.03 0.64 -4.88
C GLY A 43 -4.26 1.21 -3.71
N LYS A 44 -4.12 0.43 -2.64
CA LYS A 44 -3.28 0.75 -1.48
C LYS A 44 -2.37 -0.42 -1.17
N TRP A 45 -1.15 -0.17 -0.74
CA TRP A 45 -0.24 -1.23 -0.30
C TRP A 45 0.84 -0.70 0.64
N THR A 46 1.55 -1.62 1.26
CA THR A 46 2.72 -1.35 2.07
C THR A 46 3.95 -2.00 1.42
N TRP A 47 4.98 -1.21 1.16
CA TRP A 47 6.28 -1.73 0.75
C TRP A 47 6.89 -2.52 1.92
N SER A 48 7.22 -3.78 1.71
CA SER A 48 7.85 -4.62 2.74
C SER A 48 9.32 -4.93 2.44
N SER A 49 9.70 -4.91 1.16
CA SER A 49 11.10 -5.00 0.71
C SER A 49 11.17 -4.62 -0.77
N LYS A 50 12.37 -4.69 -1.36
CA LYS A 50 12.55 -4.57 -2.82
C LYS A 50 11.84 -5.66 -3.63
N TYR A 51 11.31 -6.71 -3.00
CA TYR A 51 10.66 -7.86 -3.65
C TYR A 51 9.20 -8.05 -3.26
N LYS A 52 8.69 -7.34 -2.25
CA LYS A 52 7.39 -7.66 -1.64
C LYS A 52 6.53 -6.42 -1.34
N LEU A 53 5.27 -6.51 -1.74
CA LEU A 53 4.17 -5.69 -1.24
C LEU A 53 3.34 -6.50 -0.26
N SER A 54 3.00 -5.90 0.87
CA SER A 54 2.02 -6.45 1.82
C SER A 54 0.77 -5.57 1.85
N ASN A 55 -0.34 -6.14 2.32
CA ASN A 55 -1.63 -5.44 2.44
C ASN A 55 -2.05 -4.75 1.14
N VAL A 56 -1.86 -5.42 0.00
CA VAL A 56 -2.31 -4.92 -1.31
C VAL A 56 -3.82 -4.95 -1.29
N ARG A 57 -4.44 -3.77 -1.16
CA ARG A 57 -5.88 -3.57 -1.14
C ARG A 57 -6.30 -2.90 -2.43
N LEU A 58 -7.03 -3.63 -3.27
CA LEU A 58 -7.59 -3.15 -4.52
C LEU A 58 -9.09 -2.97 -4.35
N THR A 59 -9.63 -1.86 -4.84
CA THR A 59 -11.05 -1.55 -4.79
C THR A 59 -11.51 -1.12 -6.18
N ALA A 60 -12.57 -1.75 -6.68
CA ALA A 60 -13.20 -1.39 -7.95
C ALA A 60 -14.66 -1.03 -7.68
N ARG A 61 -15.13 0.03 -8.34
CA ARG A 61 -16.52 0.50 -8.27
C ARG A 61 -17.07 0.71 -9.66
N ASP A 62 -18.25 0.16 -9.89
CA ASP A 62 -19.04 0.40 -11.10
C ASP A 62 -19.86 1.67 -10.95
N LEU A 63 -19.81 2.53 -11.97
CA LEU A 63 -20.46 3.84 -11.99
C LEU A 63 -21.53 3.96 -13.09
N ALA A 64 -21.77 2.91 -13.87
CA ALA A 64 -22.71 2.95 -15.00
C ALA A 64 -23.71 1.78 -14.99
N ALA A 65 -24.97 2.09 -15.29
CA ALA A 65 -26.01 1.09 -15.52
C ALA A 65 -26.04 0.67 -17.01
N ASP A 66 -24.96 0.05 -17.50
CA ASP A 66 -24.79 -0.30 -18.91
C ASP A 66 -24.59 -1.80 -19.20
N GLY A 67 -24.76 -2.64 -18.17
CA GLY A 67 -24.61 -4.10 -18.27
C GLY A 67 -23.16 -4.58 -18.43
N ARG A 68 -22.18 -3.66 -18.31
CA ARG A 68 -20.76 -3.98 -18.27
C ARG A 68 -20.34 -4.31 -16.84
N HIS A 69 -19.09 -4.73 -16.69
CA HIS A 69 -18.51 -4.97 -15.38
C HIS A 69 -17.11 -4.37 -15.28
N VAL A 70 -16.72 -4.04 -14.06
CA VAL A 70 -15.44 -3.41 -13.77
C VAL A 70 -14.46 -4.47 -13.29
N ALA A 71 -13.20 -4.36 -13.68
CA ALA A 71 -12.13 -5.18 -13.17
C ALA A 71 -10.91 -4.32 -12.79
N ILE A 72 -10.17 -4.75 -11.78
CA ILE A 72 -8.94 -4.07 -11.33
C ILE A 72 -7.80 -5.06 -11.17
N ARG A 73 -6.59 -4.66 -11.51
CA ARG A 73 -5.37 -5.42 -11.24
C ARG A 73 -4.26 -4.54 -10.68
N LEU A 74 -3.34 -5.17 -9.97
CA LEU A 74 -2.02 -4.62 -9.68
C LEU A 74 -1.15 -4.73 -10.92
N VAL A 75 -0.29 -3.73 -11.16
CA VAL A 75 0.77 -3.79 -12.16
C VAL A 75 2.08 -3.35 -11.49
N THR A 76 3.14 -4.11 -11.72
CA THR A 76 4.46 -3.83 -11.13
C THR A 76 5.53 -3.73 -12.21
N LEU A 77 6.44 -2.79 -12.06
CA LEU A 77 7.66 -2.69 -12.86
C LEU A 77 8.77 -3.47 -12.17
N LYS A 78 9.38 -4.44 -12.86
CA LYS A 78 10.46 -5.27 -12.32
C LYS A 78 11.82 -4.60 -12.44
N SER A 79 12.85 -5.19 -11.83
CA SER A 79 14.24 -4.70 -11.87
C SER A 79 14.78 -4.40 -13.26
N ASN A 80 14.42 -5.25 -14.22
CA ASN A 80 14.81 -5.19 -15.62
C ASN A 80 13.87 -4.34 -16.48
N ASP A 81 13.08 -3.46 -15.86
CA ASP A 81 12.14 -2.55 -16.52
C ASP A 81 11.03 -3.25 -17.34
N THR A 82 10.78 -4.54 -17.08
CA THR A 82 9.62 -5.24 -17.65
C THR A 82 8.42 -5.16 -16.72
N MET A 83 7.24 -4.99 -17.31
CA MET A 83 5.97 -4.98 -16.57
C MET A 83 5.56 -6.40 -16.19
N HIS A 84 5.05 -6.56 -14.98
CA HIS A 84 4.34 -7.75 -14.53
C HIS A 84 2.89 -7.36 -14.22
N TYR A 85 1.99 -7.92 -15.02
CA TYR A 85 0.56 -7.72 -14.90
C TYR A 85 -0.02 -8.83 -14.03
N TRP A 86 -0.52 -8.47 -12.86
CA TRP A 86 -1.18 -9.42 -11.98
C TRP A 86 -2.59 -9.73 -12.52
N PRO A 87 -3.20 -10.87 -12.16
CA PRO A 87 -4.54 -11.21 -12.61
C PRO A 87 -5.57 -10.13 -12.24
N TYR A 88 -6.57 -9.95 -13.10
CA TYR A 88 -7.70 -9.09 -12.79
C TYR A 88 -8.58 -9.68 -11.70
N HIS A 89 -9.07 -8.81 -10.83
CA HIS A 89 -10.22 -9.05 -9.99
C HIS A 89 -11.44 -8.40 -10.63
N HIS A 90 -12.43 -9.23 -10.98
CA HIS A 90 -13.67 -8.79 -11.62
C HIS A 90 -14.75 -8.54 -10.57
N MET A 91 -15.43 -7.41 -10.67
CA MET A 91 -16.59 -7.04 -9.87
C MET A 91 -17.83 -7.09 -10.74
N TYR A 92 -18.84 -7.87 -10.32
CA TYR A 92 -20.07 -8.10 -11.09
C TYR A 92 -21.33 -7.56 -10.41
N GLY A 93 -21.18 -6.82 -9.30
CA GLY A 93 -22.33 -6.26 -8.58
C GLY A 93 -23.08 -5.17 -9.34
N GLY A 94 -22.54 -4.64 -10.45
CA GLY A 94 -23.18 -3.64 -11.29
C GLY A 94 -23.23 -2.24 -10.68
N ASN A 95 -23.94 -1.33 -11.33
CA ASN A 95 -23.95 0.11 -11.04
C ASN A 95 -24.07 0.45 -9.54
N GLY A 96 -23.17 1.30 -9.06
CA GLY A 96 -23.17 1.85 -7.71
C GLY A 96 -22.48 0.97 -6.67
N ASN A 97 -22.33 -0.32 -6.94
CA ASN A 97 -21.67 -1.27 -6.05
C ASN A 97 -20.15 -1.20 -6.16
N GLN A 98 -19.46 -1.69 -5.14
CA GLN A 98 -18.01 -1.82 -5.12
C GLN A 98 -17.58 -3.14 -4.49
N ASP A 99 -16.44 -3.66 -4.93
CA ASP A 99 -15.76 -4.79 -4.31
C ASP A 99 -14.36 -4.38 -3.86
N THR A 100 -13.83 -5.10 -2.87
CA THR A 100 -12.48 -4.89 -2.35
C THR A 100 -11.78 -6.21 -2.13
N TRP A 101 -10.55 -6.32 -2.64
CA TRP A 101 -9.71 -7.49 -2.48
C TRP A 101 -8.45 -7.11 -1.71
N THR A 102 -8.07 -7.94 -0.75
CA THR A 102 -6.83 -7.77 0.03
C THR A 102 -5.92 -8.96 -0.23
N SER A 103 -4.67 -8.68 -0.60
CA SER A 103 -3.67 -9.70 -0.93
C SER A 103 -2.25 -9.21 -0.59
N SER A 104 -1.25 -9.90 -1.12
CA SER A 104 0.15 -9.49 -1.12
C SER A 104 0.76 -9.82 -2.48
N ALA A 105 1.84 -9.14 -2.85
CA ALA A 105 2.56 -9.41 -4.09
C ALA A 105 4.03 -9.69 -3.79
N ASN A 106 4.60 -10.72 -4.43
CA ASN A 106 6.02 -11.03 -4.35
C ASN A 106 6.57 -11.32 -5.74
N ASP A 107 7.67 -10.66 -6.10
CA ASP A 107 8.34 -10.86 -7.37
C ASP A 107 9.83 -11.08 -7.12
N THR A 108 10.36 -12.25 -7.52
CA THR A 108 11.76 -12.61 -7.31
C THR A 108 12.72 -11.75 -8.12
N ALA A 109 12.27 -11.17 -9.23
CA ALA A 109 13.03 -10.19 -9.99
C ALA A 109 13.03 -8.80 -9.35
N GLY A 110 12.27 -8.58 -8.28
CA GLY A 110 12.16 -7.28 -7.59
C GLY A 110 11.07 -6.38 -8.18
N ILE A 111 10.60 -5.45 -7.36
CA ILE A 111 9.52 -4.50 -7.66
C ILE A 111 10.08 -3.09 -7.53
N LYS A 112 10.41 -2.46 -8.67
CA LYS A 112 10.86 -1.05 -8.75
C LYS A 112 9.73 -0.07 -8.47
N ARG A 113 8.57 -0.36 -9.07
CA ARG A 113 7.40 0.51 -9.01
C ARG A 113 6.13 -0.32 -9.02
N ALA A 114 5.04 0.26 -8.52
CA ALA A 114 3.73 -0.34 -8.54
C ALA A 114 2.65 0.71 -8.89
N ASN A 115 1.63 0.28 -9.62
CA ASN A 115 0.41 1.00 -9.92
C ASN A 115 -0.77 0.03 -10.02
N ILE A 116 -1.94 0.55 -10.35
CA ILE A 116 -3.12 -0.23 -10.69
C ILE A 116 -3.51 0.01 -12.14
N GLU A 117 -4.28 -0.91 -12.66
CA GLU A 117 -5.04 -0.72 -13.89
C GLU A 117 -6.48 -1.15 -13.65
N LEU A 118 -7.41 -0.30 -14.03
CA LEU A 118 -8.84 -0.54 -13.99
C LEU A 118 -9.33 -0.70 -15.42
N ALA A 119 -10.14 -1.71 -15.69
CA ALA A 119 -10.72 -1.97 -17.00
C ALA A 119 -12.24 -2.16 -16.90
N ILE A 120 -12.95 -1.75 -17.94
CA ILE A 120 -14.37 -2.00 -18.13
C ILE A 120 -14.52 -3.07 -19.20
N PHE A 121 -15.27 -4.12 -18.88
CA PHE A 121 -15.49 -5.27 -19.75
C PHE A 121 -16.95 -5.40 -20.15
N ASN A 122 -17.18 -5.74 -21.42
CA ASN A 122 -18.45 -6.29 -21.90
C ASN A 122 -18.25 -7.78 -22.18
N GLY A 123 -18.73 -8.64 -21.30
CA GLY A 123 -18.36 -10.06 -21.31
C GLY A 123 -16.84 -10.22 -21.22
N LYS A 124 -16.19 -10.79 -22.23
CA LYS A 124 -14.72 -10.96 -22.25
C LYS A 124 -13.99 -9.83 -22.97
N THR A 125 -14.71 -8.87 -23.54
CA THR A 125 -14.14 -7.81 -24.36
C THR A 125 -13.80 -6.60 -23.50
N LEU A 126 -12.54 -6.20 -23.48
CA LEU A 126 -12.10 -4.95 -22.87
C LEU A 126 -12.61 -3.78 -23.71
N ILE A 127 -13.33 -2.85 -23.08
CA ILE A 127 -13.93 -1.69 -23.73
C ILE A 127 -13.07 -0.45 -23.54
N ARG A 128 -12.54 -0.27 -22.33
CA ARG A 128 -11.69 0.86 -21.94
C ARG A 128 -10.95 0.54 -20.66
N GLU A 129 -9.89 1.29 -20.40
CA GLU A 129 -9.08 1.15 -19.20
C GLU A 129 -8.55 2.50 -18.71
N CYS A 130 -8.12 2.54 -17.46
CA CYS A 130 -7.28 3.60 -16.91
C CYS A 130 -6.13 3.00 -16.09
N GLY A 131 -5.00 3.69 -16.10
CA GLY A 131 -3.86 3.38 -15.23
C GLY A 131 -3.78 4.39 -14.08
N GLY A 132 -3.53 3.90 -12.87
CA GLY A 132 -3.16 4.75 -11.74
C GLY A 132 -1.71 5.25 -11.85
N ALA A 133 -1.40 6.32 -11.13
CA ALA A 133 -0.03 6.84 -11.05
C ALA A 133 0.94 5.75 -10.54
N SER A 134 2.16 5.70 -11.10
CA SER A 134 3.18 4.73 -10.69
C SER A 134 3.99 5.22 -9.50
N LYS A 135 4.01 4.46 -8.40
CA LYS A 135 4.75 4.77 -7.17
C LYS A 135 6.02 3.96 -7.10
N ALA A 136 7.13 4.63 -6.78
CA ALA A 136 8.43 3.99 -6.61
C ALA A 136 8.52 3.23 -5.29
N ASN A 137 9.23 2.11 -5.31
CA ASN A 137 9.57 1.36 -4.12
C ASN A 137 10.72 2.07 -3.38
N PRO A 138 10.56 2.45 -2.11
CA PRO A 138 11.62 3.11 -1.34
C PRO A 138 12.78 2.17 -0.94
N TYR A 139 12.62 0.86 -1.13
CA TYR A 139 13.69 -0.13 -0.92
C TYR A 139 14.51 -0.41 -2.20
N TRP A 140 14.24 0.33 -3.27
CA TRP A 140 14.95 0.21 -4.55
C TRP A 140 16.21 1.08 -4.57
#